data_AF-A0A812VRC2-F1
#
_entry.id   AF-A0A812VRC2-F1
#
_cell.length_a   1.000
_cell.length_b   1.000
_cell.length_c   1.000
_cell.angle_alpha   90.00
_cell.angle_beta   90.00
_cell.angle_gamma   90.00
#
_symmetry.space_group_name_H-M   'P 1'
#
loop_
_entity.id
_entity.type
_entity.pdbx_description
1 polymer ?
#
loop_
_entity_poly.entity_id
_entity_poly.type
_entity_poly.pdbx_seq_one_letter_code
_entity_poly.pdbx_strand_id
1 'polypeptide(L)'
;MQSRFHTEKDFNHWIQGRVRQGGTPGGHFITMTDYLDADPNVTQHIVRYENLNADLRFVLGLYNITFKRLRHDNGGGKRMFRKGNVSNETLAYIRAYYAADFVNFGYPLP
;
A
#
# COMPACT_ATOMS: atom_id res chain seq x y z
N MET A 1 11.77 -24.07 -17.56
CA MET A 1 11.01 -23.06 -16.76
C MET A 1 10.73 -21.89 -17.70
N GLN A 2 9.55 -21.85 -18.33
CA GLN A 2 9.26 -20.82 -19.35
C GLN A 2 8.95 -19.49 -18.66
N SER A 3 9.78 -18.49 -18.95
CA SER A 3 9.51 -17.07 -18.69
C SER A 3 8.20 -16.70 -19.39
N ARG A 4 7.09 -16.66 -18.64
CA ARG A 4 5.79 -16.18 -19.14
C ARG A 4 5.99 -14.76 -19.67
N PHE A 5 5.49 -14.50 -20.87
CA PHE A 5 5.46 -13.18 -21.49
C PHE A 5 4.95 -12.14 -20.49
N HIS A 6 5.85 -11.28 -20.03
CA HIS A 6 5.57 -10.21 -19.09
C HIS A 6 5.44 -8.92 -19.91
N THR A 7 4.40 -8.85 -20.75
CA THR A 7 4.11 -7.60 -21.46
C THR A 7 3.45 -6.60 -20.50
N GLU A 8 3.49 -5.32 -20.84
CA GLU A 8 2.73 -4.30 -20.09
C GLU A 8 1.23 -4.61 -20.07
N LYS A 9 0.71 -5.20 -21.15
CA LYS A 9 -0.69 -5.63 -21.24
C LYS A 9 -1.00 -6.73 -20.23
N ASP A 10 -0.15 -7.76 -20.16
CA ASP A 10 -0.34 -8.86 -19.21
C ASP A 10 -0.21 -8.40 -17.76
N PHE A 11 0.71 -7.48 -17.50
CA PHE A 11 0.87 -6.83 -16.20
C PHE A 11 -0.40 -6.08 -15.77
N ASN A 12 -0.95 -5.24 -16.65
CA ASN A 12 -2.17 -4.49 -16.38
C ASN A 12 -3.39 -5.41 -16.19
N HIS A 13 -3.59 -6.38 -17.08
CA HIS A 13 -4.66 -7.37 -16.93
C HIS A 13 -4.54 -8.14 -15.61
N TRP A 14 -3.33 -8.53 -15.22
CA TRP A 14 -3.12 -9.21 -13.95
C TRP A 14 -3.50 -8.31 -12.76
N ILE A 15 -3.06 -7.04 -12.72
CA ILE A 15 -3.43 -6.11 -11.65
C ILE A 15 -4.96 -5.94 -11.59
N GLN A 16 -5.60 -5.66 -12.73
CA GLN A 16 -7.06 -5.50 -12.79
C GLN A 16 -7.78 -6.73 -12.27
N GLY A 17 -7.33 -7.93 -12.65
CA GLY A 17 -7.88 -9.19 -12.15
C GLY A 17 -7.76 -9.31 -10.63
N ARG A 18 -6.60 -8.95 -10.07
CA ARG A 18 -6.36 -9.00 -8.62
C ARG A 18 -7.21 -7.99 -7.84
N VAL A 19 -7.30 -6.76 -8.33
CA VAL A 19 -8.13 -5.71 -7.72
C VAL A 19 -9.61 -6.10 -7.75
N ARG A 20 -10.11 -6.64 -8.87
CA ARG A 20 -11.51 -7.07 -9.00
C ARG A 20 -11.86 -8.28 -8.13
N GLN A 21 -10.92 -9.21 -7.95
CA GLN A 21 -11.11 -10.36 -7.06
C GLN A 21 -11.14 -9.96 -5.59
N GLY A 22 -10.56 -8.81 -5.25
CA GLY A 22 -10.37 -8.36 -3.89
C GLY A 22 -9.26 -9.12 -3.15
N GLY A 23 -8.91 -8.62 -1.97
CA GLY A 23 -7.97 -9.26 -1.06
C GLY A 23 -8.65 -10.30 -0.17
N THR A 24 -7.95 -11.40 0.11
CA THR A 24 -8.21 -12.18 1.32
C THR A 24 -7.52 -11.50 2.51
N PRO A 25 -8.01 -11.66 3.76
CA PRO A 25 -7.28 -11.21 4.94
C PRO A 25 -5.80 -11.66 4.90
N GLY A 26 -4.86 -10.72 5.07
CA GLY A 26 -3.41 -10.97 4.96
C GLY A 26 -2.86 -11.04 3.52
N GLY A 27 -3.67 -10.81 2.50
CA GLY A 27 -3.25 -10.75 1.10
C GLY A 27 -2.72 -9.37 0.67
N HIS A 28 -2.08 -9.31 -0.50
CA HIS A 28 -1.46 -8.09 -1.03
C HIS A 28 -2.43 -7.03 -1.57
N PHE A 29 -3.73 -7.34 -1.70
CA PHE A 29 -4.76 -6.45 -2.31
C PHE A 29 -5.93 -6.20 -1.34
N ILE A 30 -5.63 -6.13 -0.04
CA ILE A 30 -6.58 -5.78 1.01
C ILE A 30 -6.68 -4.25 1.15
N THR A 31 -7.81 -3.73 1.63
CA THR A 31 -7.91 -2.31 1.97
C THR A 31 -7.17 -2.01 3.27
N MET A 32 -6.65 -0.80 3.41
CA MET A 32 -5.96 -0.39 4.63
C MET A 32 -6.95 -0.16 5.78
N THR A 33 -8.19 0.20 5.46
CA THR A 33 -9.30 0.30 6.43
C THR A 33 -9.55 -1.04 7.13
N ASP A 34 -9.31 -2.18 6.47
CA ASP A 34 -9.46 -3.51 7.09
C ASP A 34 -8.46 -3.77 8.24
N TYR A 35 -7.40 -2.95 8.36
CA TYR A 35 -6.46 -3.01 9.47
C TYR A 35 -6.81 -2.06 10.64
N LEU A 36 -7.87 -1.26 10.50
CA LEU A 36 -8.32 -0.40 11.58
C LEU A 36 -9.12 -1.20 12.61
N ASP A 37 -8.80 -0.99 13.88
CA ASP A 37 -9.59 -1.50 14.98
C ASP A 37 -10.91 -0.72 15.06
N ALA A 38 -12.02 -1.44 15.19
CA ALA A 38 -13.35 -0.85 15.30
C ALA A 38 -13.66 -0.39 16.73
N ASP A 39 -12.92 -0.85 17.73
CA ASP A 39 -13.09 -0.43 19.12
C ASP A 39 -12.60 1.02 19.30
N PRO A 40 -13.48 1.97 19.64
CA PRO A 40 -13.10 3.37 19.85
C PRO A 40 -12.17 3.56 21.06
N ASN A 41 -12.03 2.57 21.94
CA ASN A 41 -11.12 2.63 23.09
C ASN A 41 -9.67 2.29 22.72
N VAL A 42 -9.44 1.69 21.55
CA VAL A 42 -8.09 1.38 21.07
C VAL A 42 -7.48 2.62 20.44
N THR A 43 -6.36 3.08 21.01
CA THR A 43 -5.57 4.16 20.40
C THR A 43 -4.79 3.63 19.21
N GLN A 44 -5.09 4.15 18.02
CA GLN A 44 -4.44 3.74 16.77
C GLN A 44 -3.58 4.87 16.22
N HIS A 45 -2.32 4.57 15.90
CA HIS A 45 -1.38 5.51 15.28
C HIS A 45 -1.13 5.13 13.83
N ILE A 46 -1.45 6.04 12.91
CA ILE A 46 -1.26 5.83 11.48
C ILE A 46 0.12 6.37 11.09
N VAL A 47 1.01 5.48 10.65
CA VAL A 47 2.37 5.83 10.20
C VAL A 47 2.40 5.78 8.68
N ARG A 48 2.64 6.92 8.03
CA ARG A 48 2.64 7.03 6.57
C ARG A 48 4.01 6.71 6.00
N TYR A 49 4.07 5.95 4.91
CA TYR A 49 5.35 5.52 4.33
C TYR A 49 6.17 6.71 3.80
N GLU A 50 5.51 7.69 3.18
CA GLU A 50 6.12 8.92 2.69
C GLU A 50 6.75 9.78 3.81
N ASN A 51 6.26 9.66 5.04
CA ASN A 51 6.74 10.38 6.22
C ASN A 51 7.31 9.43 7.29
N LEU A 52 7.68 8.20 6.91
CA LEU A 52 7.89 7.08 7.82
C LEU A 52 8.79 7.40 9.01
N ASN A 53 9.95 8.02 8.76
CA ASN A 53 10.88 8.35 9.83
C ASN A 53 10.33 9.40 10.80
N ALA A 54 9.58 10.40 10.31
CA ALA A 54 9.02 11.46 11.13
C ALA A 54 7.85 10.92 11.97
N ASP A 55 6.89 10.26 11.32
CA ASP A 55 5.71 9.67 11.95
C ASP A 55 6.13 8.63 13.01
N LEU A 56 7.07 7.74 12.68
CA LEU A 56 7.52 6.71 13.61
C LEU A 56 8.25 7.31 14.82
N ARG A 57 9.10 8.33 14.64
CA ARG A 57 9.76 9.02 15.76
C ARG A 57 8.75 9.70 16.67
N PHE A 58 7.74 10.35 16.09
CA PHE A 58 6.66 10.96 16.84
C PHE A 58 5.92 9.93 17.70
N VAL A 59 5.42 8.86 17.08
CA VAL A 59 4.66 7.80 17.76
C VAL A 59 5.49 7.14 18.86
N LEU A 60 6.72 6.72 18.58
CA LEU A 60 7.58 6.07 19.57
C LEU A 60 7.97 7.03 20.71
N GLY A 61 8.09 8.33 20.41
CA GLY A 61 8.32 9.38 21.41
C GLY A 61 7.19 9.49 22.43
N LEU A 62 5.93 9.29 22.04
CA LEU A 62 4.78 9.29 22.96
C LEU A 62 4.89 8.22 24.04
N TYR A 63 5.62 7.13 23.77
CA TYR A 63 5.82 6.00 24.66
C TYR A 63 7.22 5.96 25.27
N ASN A 64 8.01 7.03 25.16
CA ASN A 64 9.42 7.09 25.60
C ASN A 64 10.31 5.97 25.02
N ILE A 65 9.97 5.47 23.83
CA ILE A 65 10.75 4.43 23.15
C ILE A 65 11.85 5.11 22.34
N THR A 66 13.11 4.79 22.67
CA THR A 66 14.26 5.35 21.95
C THR A 66 14.43 4.66 20.60
N PHE A 67 14.35 5.45 19.52
CA PHE A 67 14.48 4.97 18.15
C PHE A 67 15.69 5.60 17.45
N LYS A 68 16.69 4.79 17.10
CA LYS A 68 17.93 5.28 16.46
C LYS A 68 17.77 5.47 14.94
N ARG A 69 17.40 4.42 14.21
CA ARG A 69 17.09 4.47 12.78
C ARG A 69 16.37 3.20 12.31
N LEU A 70 15.61 3.31 11.23
CA LEU A 70 15.17 2.15 10.47
C LEU A 70 16.36 1.62 9.68
N ARG A 71 16.56 0.31 9.73
CA ARG A 71 17.55 -0.35 8.88
C ARG A 71 16.90 -0.51 7.49
N HIS A 72 17.30 0.33 6.56
CA HIS A 72 16.71 0.37 5.22
C HIS A 72 17.54 -0.48 4.26
N ASP A 73 17.32 -1.79 4.31
CA ASP A 73 17.93 -2.75 3.41
C ASP A 73 16.90 -3.04 2.31
N ASN A 74 16.81 -2.17 1.29
CA ASN A 74 15.95 -2.44 0.14
C ASN A 74 16.59 -3.55 -0.70
N GLY A 75 16.22 -4.80 -0.43
CA GLY A 75 16.49 -5.96 -1.29
C GLY A 75 15.75 -5.92 -2.63
N GLY A 76 15.52 -4.72 -3.17
CA GLY A 76 14.82 -4.50 -4.43
C GLY A 76 15.70 -4.95 -5.59
N GLY A 77 15.51 -6.19 -6.04
CA GLY A 77 16.02 -6.63 -7.34
C GLY A 77 15.56 -5.70 -8.47
N LYS A 78 16.18 -5.86 -9.65
CA LYS A 78 15.79 -5.08 -10.85
C LYS A 78 14.28 -5.21 -11.07
N ARG A 79 13.56 -4.09 -10.92
CA ARG A 79 12.11 -4.03 -11.12
C ARG A 79 11.82 -4.16 -12.63
N MET A 80 11.02 -5.16 -12.99
CA MET A 80 10.59 -5.38 -14.37
C MET A 80 9.62 -4.31 -14.85
N PHE A 81 8.69 -3.89 -13.99
CA PHE A 81 7.72 -2.85 -14.26
C PHE A 81 7.94 -1.63 -13.35
N ARG A 82 7.63 -0.46 -13.87
CA ARG A 82 7.67 0.84 -13.20
C ARG A 82 6.26 1.43 -13.14
N LYS A 83 6.09 2.50 -12.35
CA LYS A 83 4.81 3.21 -12.21
C LYS A 83 4.22 3.62 -13.58
N GLY A 84 5.06 4.01 -14.52
CA GLY A 84 4.63 4.41 -15.87
C GLY A 84 4.10 3.28 -16.75
N ASN A 85 4.27 2.01 -16.37
CA ASN A 85 3.71 0.87 -17.12
C ASN A 85 2.28 0.53 -16.67
N VAL A 86 1.70 1.24 -15.69
CA VAL A 86 0.31 1.07 -15.26
C VAL A 86 -0.57 1.95 -16.15
N SER A 87 -1.53 1.35 -16.85
CA SER A 87 -2.44 2.08 -17.74
C SER A 87 -3.45 2.92 -16.96
N ASN A 88 -3.98 3.97 -17.60
CA ASN A 88 -5.03 4.81 -17.01
C ASN A 88 -6.28 4.01 -16.63
N GLU A 89 -6.62 2.99 -17.42
CA GLU A 89 -7.73 2.08 -17.11
C GLU A 89 -7.46 1.31 -15.81
N THR A 90 -6.27 0.71 -15.67
CA THR A 90 -5.89 0.01 -14.44
C THR A 90 -5.84 0.95 -13.23
N LEU A 91 -5.35 2.18 -13.42
CA LEU A 91 -5.41 3.21 -12.38
C LEU A 91 -6.86 3.48 -11.96
N ALA A 92 -7.80 3.61 -12.90
CA ALA A 92 -9.20 3.81 -12.56
C ALA A 92 -9.76 2.67 -11.68
N TYR A 93 -9.42 1.40 -11.97
CA TYR A 93 -9.79 0.27 -11.11
C TYR A 93 -9.19 0.37 -9.71
N ILE A 94 -7.90 0.70 -9.59
CA ILE A 94 -7.23 0.87 -8.29
C ILE A 94 -7.91 1.98 -7.48
N ARG A 95 -8.17 3.14 -8.12
CA ARG A 95 -8.80 4.28 -7.45
C ARG A 95 -10.19 3.96 -6.95
N ALA A 96 -11.01 3.28 -7.77
CA ALA A 96 -12.35 2.87 -7.37
C ALA A 96 -12.31 1.89 -6.19
N TYR A 97 -11.42 0.90 -6.24
CA TYR A 97 -11.30 -0.11 -5.18
C TYR A 97 -10.82 0.48 -3.85
N TYR A 98 -9.85 1.40 -3.88
CA TYR A 98 -9.26 2.01 -2.69
C TYR A 98 -9.89 3.34 -2.28
N ALA A 99 -10.98 3.79 -2.92
CA ALA A 99 -11.54 5.13 -2.70
C ALA A 99 -11.86 5.43 -1.22
N ALA A 100 -12.38 4.43 -0.50
CA ALA A 100 -12.67 4.56 0.93
C ALA A 100 -11.39 4.79 1.76
N ASP A 101 -10.29 4.09 1.44
CA ASP A 101 -9.01 4.31 2.10
C ASP A 101 -8.51 5.74 1.87
N PHE A 102 -8.60 6.27 0.65
CA PHE A 102 -8.19 7.65 0.38
C PHE A 102 -8.93 8.63 1.31
N VAL A 103 -10.24 8.45 1.48
CA VAL A 103 -11.06 9.27 2.39
C VAL A 103 -10.66 9.05 3.85
N ASN A 104 -10.61 7.79 4.30
CA ASN A 104 -10.36 7.44 5.70
C ASN A 104 -8.97 7.89 6.19
N PHE A 105 -7.98 7.90 5.31
CA PHE A 105 -6.60 8.30 5.63
C PHE A 105 -6.29 9.77 5.26
N GLY A 106 -7.28 10.52 4.76
CA GLY A 106 -7.17 11.95 4.46
C GLY A 106 -6.32 12.28 3.24
N TYR A 107 -6.25 11.35 2.28
CA TYR A 107 -5.61 11.60 0.99
C TYR A 107 -6.59 12.24 0.00
N PRO A 108 -6.12 13.12 -0.89
CA PRO A 108 -6.96 13.64 -1.95
C PRO A 108 -7.43 12.50 -2.85
N LEU A 109 -8.72 12.53 -3.23
CA LEU A 109 -9.24 11.56 -4.19
C LEU A 109 -8.49 11.70 -5.53
N PRO A 110 -7.89 10.61 -6.04
CA PRO A 110 -7.03 10.64 -7.22
C PRO A 110 -7.76 10.76 -8.57
#